data_AF-A0A520C3F2-F1
#
_entry.id   AF-A0A520C3F2-F1
#
_cell.length_a   1.000
_cell.length_b   1.000
_cell.length_c   1.000
_cell.angle_alpha   90.00
_cell.angle_beta   90.00
_cell.angle_gamma   90.00
#
_symmetry.space_group_name_H-M   'P 1'
#
loop_
_entity.id
_entity.type
_entity.pdbx_description
1 polymer ?
#
loop_
_entity_poly.entity_id
_entity_poly.type
_entity_poly.pdbx_seq_one_letter_code
_entity_poly.pdbx_strand_id
1 'polypeptide(L)'
;MIQKNGNVLSYFIPNRYASTLQTQLRQKIEPGATIVTDSWRGYNGLSGTFGHTQVKDKEKYGESFVINGLNTNHIENYWTTWKKTYHGSHHWFSKKHVNRYCHLIDFRHNTREKSISEKFIMALSENSGKNISYSELTKDPYKSMKFDLPANFNN
;
A
#
# COMPACT_ATOMS: atom_id res chain seq x y z
N MET A 1 -1.04 0.65 3.60
CA MET A 1 -1.58 1.08 4.91
C MET A 1 -2.62 2.16 4.69
N ILE A 2 -3.64 2.25 5.54
CA ILE A 2 -4.70 3.26 5.44
C ILE A 2 -4.93 3.90 6.81
N GLN A 3 -5.06 5.22 6.83
CA GLN A 3 -5.44 5.96 8.04
C GLN A 3 -6.97 5.94 8.20
N LYS A 4 -7.47 5.78 9.43
CA LYS A 4 -8.91 5.88 9.71
C LYS A 4 -9.40 7.26 9.29
N ASN A 5 -10.38 7.29 8.38
CA ASN A 5 -10.94 8.51 7.77
C ASN A 5 -9.90 9.41 7.09
N GLY A 6 -8.79 8.83 6.62
CA GLY A 6 -7.70 9.58 6.02
C GLY A 6 -7.20 8.96 4.72
N ASN A 7 -5.91 9.19 4.47
CA ASN A 7 -5.26 8.79 3.24
C ASN A 7 -4.75 7.34 3.30
N VAL A 8 -4.59 6.77 2.11
CA VAL A 8 -3.89 5.52 1.88
C VAL A 8 -2.47 5.79 1.41
N LEU A 9 -1.56 4.91 1.82
CA LEU A 9 -0.19 4.84 1.34
C LEU A 9 0.14 3.39 1.01
N SER A 10 0.49 3.11 -0.23
CA SER A 10 0.93 1.81 -0.71
C SER A 10 2.33 1.89 -1.30
N TYR A 11 3.08 0.82 -1.13
CA TYR A 11 4.43 0.70 -1.66
C TYR A 11 4.71 -0.77 -1.92
N PHE A 12 5.54 -1.02 -2.92
CA PHE A 12 6.02 -2.36 -3.20
C PHE A 12 7.18 -2.70 -2.26
N ILE A 13 7.16 -3.90 -1.70
CA ILE A 13 8.24 -4.46 -0.90
C ILE A 13 8.82 -5.69 -1.58
N PRO A 14 10.13 -5.95 -1.45
CA PRO A 14 10.80 -7.00 -2.21
C PRO A 14 10.53 -8.42 -1.74
N ASN A 15 10.14 -8.58 -0.48
CA ASN A 15 9.88 -9.88 0.12
C ASN A 15 8.86 -9.72 1.25
N ARG A 16 8.35 -10.86 1.72
CA ARG A 16 7.38 -10.94 2.81
C ARG A 16 8.06 -11.12 4.18
N TYR A 17 9.33 -10.75 4.34
CA TYR A 17 9.99 -10.89 5.64
C TYR A 17 9.45 -9.86 6.63
N ALA A 18 9.28 -10.29 7.88
CA ALA A 18 8.83 -9.44 8.97
C ALA A 18 9.74 -8.20 9.13
N SER A 19 11.06 -8.39 9.00
CA SER A 19 12.05 -7.31 9.09
C SER A 19 11.84 -6.23 8.02
N THR A 20 11.64 -6.62 6.76
CA THR A 20 11.36 -5.70 5.64
C THR A 20 10.08 -4.92 5.90
N LEU A 21 8.99 -5.61 6.22
CA LEU A 21 7.69 -5.01 6.48
C LEU A 21 7.75 -4.02 7.64
N GLN A 22 8.24 -4.47 8.80
CA GLN A 22 8.26 -3.65 10.01
C GLN A 22 9.20 -2.46 9.90
N THR A 23 10.30 -2.57 9.15
CA THR A 23 11.17 -1.43 8.85
C THR A 23 10.40 -0.36 8.08
N GLN A 24 9.62 -0.75 7.06
CA GLN A 24 8.80 0.20 6.33
C GLN A 24 7.70 0.82 7.19
N LEU A 25 7.06 0.04 8.08
CA LEU A 25 6.08 0.58 9.03
C LEU A 25 6.70 1.63 9.94
N ARG A 26 7.86 1.35 10.55
CA ARG A 26 8.59 2.28 11.43
C ARG A 26 9.10 3.55 10.74
N GLN A 27 9.35 3.50 9.43
CA GLN A 27 9.77 4.67 8.66
C GLN A 27 8.61 5.58 8.25
N LYS A 28 7.37 5.07 8.26
CA LYS A 28 6.20 5.77 7.69
C LYS A 28 5.12 6.11 8.70
N ILE A 29 5.18 5.52 9.89
CA ILE A 29 4.19 5.68 10.95
C ILE A 29 4.90 6.21 12.18
N GLU A 30 4.33 7.27 12.76
CA GLU A 30 4.81 7.85 14.02
C GLU A 30 4.80 6.81 15.15
N PRO A 31 5.88 6.72 15.96
CA PRO A 31 5.89 5.89 17.15
C PRO A 31 4.72 6.21 18.09
N GLY A 32 4.14 5.18 18.72
CA GLY A 32 2.97 5.33 19.58
C GLY A 32 1.61 5.36 18.85
N ALA A 33 1.59 5.43 17.52
CA ALA A 33 0.34 5.29 16.76
C ALA A 33 -0.33 3.92 16.96
N THR A 34 -1.65 3.89 16.89
CA THR A 34 -2.42 2.63 16.92
C THR A 34 -2.42 1.98 15.53
N ILE A 35 -1.87 0.76 15.43
CA ILE A 35 -1.87 -0.03 14.20
C ILE A 35 -2.82 -1.21 14.37
N VAL A 36 -3.69 -1.41 13.38
CA VAL A 36 -4.61 -2.54 13.32
C VAL A 36 -4.20 -3.44 12.16
N THR A 37 -3.92 -4.71 12.43
CA THR A 37 -3.48 -5.68 11.40
C THR A 37 -4.33 -6.94 11.42
N ASP A 38 -4.25 -7.71 10.35
CA ASP A 38 -4.70 -9.11 10.35
C ASP A 38 -3.80 -10.00 11.25
N SER A 39 -4.10 -11.30 11.24
CA SER A 39 -3.43 -12.31 12.06
C SER A 39 -2.11 -12.85 11.50
N TRP A 40 -1.49 -12.18 10.53
CA TRP A 40 -0.25 -12.65 9.93
C TRP A 40 0.97 -12.47 10.87
N ARG A 41 1.78 -13.53 10.99
CA ARG A 41 2.95 -13.60 11.89
C ARG A 41 4.01 -12.53 11.61
N GLY A 42 4.04 -11.95 10.41
CA GLY A 42 4.96 -10.86 10.05
C GLY A 42 4.77 -9.59 10.89
N TYR A 43 3.59 -9.42 11.48
CA TYR A 43 3.26 -8.29 12.36
C TYR A 43 3.65 -8.51 13.83
N ASN A 44 4.14 -9.70 14.19
CA ASN A 44 4.57 -9.98 15.56
C ASN A 44 5.77 -9.07 15.94
N GLY A 45 5.67 -8.39 17.08
CA GLY A 45 6.71 -7.48 17.58
C GLY A 45 6.44 -5.99 17.34
N LEU A 46 5.31 -5.63 16.71
CA LEU A 46 4.93 -4.22 16.55
C LEU A 46 4.55 -3.53 17.87
N SER A 47 4.09 -4.27 18.87
CA SER A 47 3.68 -3.75 20.18
C SER A 47 4.79 -3.00 20.93
N GLY A 48 6.07 -3.23 20.59
CA GLY A 48 7.19 -2.50 21.20
C GLY A 48 7.35 -1.05 20.71
N THR A 49 6.70 -0.68 19.61
CA THR A 49 6.79 0.67 19.01
C THR A 49 5.41 1.32 18.83
N PHE A 50 4.35 0.51 18.71
CA PHE A 50 3.01 0.94 18.34
C PHE A 50 1.96 0.38 19.28
N GLY A 51 0.81 1.05 19.38
CA GLY A 51 -0.41 0.45 19.93
C GLY A 51 -0.95 -0.60 18.95
N HIS A 52 -0.46 -1.84 19.04
CA HIS A 52 -0.79 -2.87 18.06
C HIS A 52 -2.01 -3.69 18.48
N THR A 53 -3.04 -3.66 17.63
CA THR A 53 -4.25 -4.50 17.76
C THR A 53 -4.31 -5.46 16.58
N GLN A 54 -4.50 -6.74 16.88
CA GLN A 54 -4.66 -7.78 15.86
C GLN A 54 -6.14 -8.16 15.73
N VAL A 55 -6.68 -8.05 14.51
CA VAL A 55 -7.99 -8.56 14.16
C VAL A 55 -7.83 -9.99 13.65
N LYS A 56 -8.69 -10.90 14.12
CA LYS A 56 -8.68 -12.31 13.71
C LYS A 56 -9.37 -12.47 12.36
N ASP A 57 -8.77 -13.25 11.46
CA ASP A 57 -9.30 -13.49 10.13
C ASP A 57 -10.69 -14.14 10.17
N LYS A 58 -11.65 -13.52 9.48
CA LYS A 58 -13.03 -14.00 9.35
C LYS A 58 -13.10 -15.39 8.70
N GLU A 59 -12.25 -15.65 7.70
CA GLU A 59 -12.19 -16.96 7.00
C GLU A 59 -11.81 -18.12 7.93
N LYS A 60 -11.08 -17.83 9.03
CA LYS A 60 -10.61 -18.85 9.96
C LYS A 60 -11.53 -19.05 11.16
N TYR A 61 -12.37 -18.07 11.49
CA TYR A 61 -13.15 -18.05 12.75
C TYR A 61 -14.65 -17.74 12.59
N GLY A 62 -15.17 -17.60 11.37
CA GLY A 62 -16.61 -17.62 11.08
C GLY A 62 -17.42 -16.36 11.41
N GLU A 63 -16.91 -15.43 12.23
CA GLU A 63 -17.64 -14.21 12.60
C GLU A 63 -16.86 -12.92 12.25
N SER A 64 -17.59 -11.84 11.95
CA SER A 64 -17.02 -10.52 11.65
C SER A 64 -16.66 -9.79 12.94
N PHE A 65 -15.40 -9.85 13.36
CA PHE A 65 -14.97 -9.22 14.61
C PHE A 65 -14.46 -7.79 14.39
N VAL A 66 -15.35 -6.84 14.65
CA VAL A 66 -14.98 -5.47 14.99
C VAL A 66 -14.46 -5.49 16.43
N ILE A 67 -13.18 -5.24 16.67
CA ILE A 67 -12.62 -5.15 18.02
C ILE A 67 -12.66 -3.69 18.45
N ASN A 68 -13.53 -3.31 19.39
CA ASN A 68 -13.67 -1.93 19.87
C ASN A 68 -13.86 -0.89 18.75
N GLY A 69 -14.64 -1.21 17.72
CA GLY A 69 -14.83 -0.33 16.56
C GLY A 69 -13.69 -0.36 15.52
N LEU A 70 -12.69 -1.22 15.70
CA LEU A 70 -11.54 -1.38 14.79
C LEU A 70 -11.75 -2.61 13.89
N ASN A 71 -11.49 -2.44 12.59
CA ASN A 71 -11.56 -3.48 11.57
C ASN A 71 -10.59 -3.20 10.43
N THR A 72 -10.42 -4.18 9.53
CA THR A 72 -9.57 -4.12 8.33
C THR A 72 -10.35 -3.84 7.04
N ASN A 73 -11.66 -3.62 7.12
CA ASN A 73 -12.55 -3.53 5.95
C ASN A 73 -12.12 -2.44 4.96
N HIS A 74 -11.69 -1.28 5.47
CA HIS A 74 -11.26 -0.18 4.62
C HIS A 74 -10.02 -0.52 3.79
N ILE A 75 -9.04 -1.22 4.37
CA ILE A 75 -7.83 -1.60 3.64
C ILE A 75 -8.12 -2.73 2.64
N GLU A 76 -9.03 -3.65 2.96
CA GLU A 76 -9.48 -4.71 2.05
C GLU A 76 -10.23 -4.16 0.83
N ASN A 77 -11.09 -3.17 1.02
CA ASN A 77 -11.75 -2.47 -0.07
C ASN A 77 -10.72 -1.79 -0.99
N TYR A 78 -9.73 -1.10 -0.40
CA TYR A 78 -8.64 -0.50 -1.16
C TYR A 78 -7.89 -1.57 -2.00
N TRP A 79 -7.55 -2.73 -1.42
CA TRP A 79 -6.89 -3.80 -2.17
C TRP A 79 -7.75 -4.38 -3.29
N THR A 80 -9.06 -4.40 -3.12
CA THR A 80 -10.01 -4.79 -4.19
C THR A 80 -9.92 -3.80 -5.36
N THR A 81 -9.92 -2.50 -5.08
CA THR A 81 -9.75 -1.46 -6.10
C THR A 81 -8.39 -1.56 -6.80
N TRP A 82 -7.33 -1.84 -6.04
CA TRP A 82 -5.99 -2.03 -6.58
C TRP A 82 -5.95 -3.21 -7.58
N LYS A 83 -6.47 -4.38 -7.17
CA LYS A 83 -6.54 -5.58 -8.03
C LYS A 83 -7.40 -5.35 -9.28
N LYS A 84 -8.54 -4.65 -9.16
CA LYS A 84 -9.38 -4.29 -10.32
C LYS A 84 -8.64 -3.37 -11.29
N THR A 85 -7.83 -2.44 -10.79
CA THR A 85 -7.02 -1.56 -11.64
C THR A 85 -5.96 -2.35 -12.41
N TYR A 86 -5.35 -3.34 -11.75
CA TYR A 86 -4.39 -4.25 -12.36
C TYR A 86 -5.03 -5.16 -13.43
N HIS A 87 -6.16 -5.79 -13.14
CA HIS A 87 -6.79 -6.69 -14.12
C HIS A 87 -7.53 -5.94 -15.24
N GLY A 88 -8.09 -4.76 -14.95
CA GLY A 88 -8.93 -3.99 -15.86
C GLY A 88 -8.16 -2.96 -16.67
N SER A 89 -7.86 -1.80 -16.08
CA SER A 89 -7.36 -0.64 -16.84
C SER A 89 -5.91 -0.75 -17.30
N HIS A 90 -5.11 -1.62 -16.68
CA HIS A 90 -3.70 -1.78 -17.00
C HIS A 90 -3.37 -3.26 -17.10
N HIS A 91 -3.59 -3.86 -18.28
CA HIS A 91 -3.43 -5.30 -18.51
C HIS A 91 -2.02 -5.87 -18.26
N TRP A 92 -1.06 -5.04 -17.81
CA TRP A 92 0.26 -5.48 -17.38
C TRP A 92 0.97 -4.41 -16.55
N PHE A 93 1.43 -4.74 -15.33
CA PHE A 93 2.36 -3.87 -14.58
C PHE A 93 3.79 -4.35 -14.78
N SER A 94 4.60 -3.54 -15.47
CA SER A 94 6.04 -3.81 -15.51
C SER A 94 6.66 -3.55 -14.14
N LYS A 95 7.52 -4.48 -13.68
CA LYS A 95 8.18 -4.43 -12.36
C LYS A 95 8.85 -3.08 -12.07
N LYS A 96 9.56 -2.52 -13.05
CA LYS A 96 10.24 -1.21 -12.96
C LYS A 96 9.31 -0.03 -12.71
N HIS A 97 7.99 -0.21 -12.85
CA HIS A 97 6.98 0.84 -12.68
C HIS A 97 5.98 0.55 -11.55
N VAL A 98 6.09 -0.56 -10.80
CA VAL A 98 5.09 -0.95 -9.79
C VAL A 98 4.83 0.15 -8.75
N ASN A 99 5.87 0.84 -8.27
CA ASN A 99 5.67 1.97 -7.35
C ASN A 99 4.87 3.12 -7.96
N ARG A 100 5.01 3.37 -9.26
CA ARG A 100 4.25 4.43 -9.95
C ARG A 100 2.77 4.06 -10.04
N TYR A 101 2.47 2.77 -10.24
CA TYR A 101 1.09 2.29 -10.19
C TYR A 101 0.51 2.36 -8.76
N CYS A 102 1.29 2.03 -7.73
CA CYS A 102 0.92 2.28 -6.34
C CYS A 102 0.56 3.76 -6.12
N HIS A 103 1.44 4.68 -6.50
CA HIS A 103 1.18 6.12 -6.37
C HIS A 103 -0.06 6.59 -7.15
N LEU A 104 -0.28 6.06 -8.37
CA LEU A 104 -1.46 6.38 -9.16
C LEU A 104 -2.76 5.97 -8.45
N ILE A 105 -2.78 4.76 -7.88
CA ILE A 105 -3.95 4.20 -7.19
C ILE A 105 -4.16 4.92 -5.85
N ASP A 106 -3.09 5.23 -5.13
CA ASP A 106 -3.12 6.05 -3.91
C ASP A 106 -3.68 7.44 -4.19
N PHE A 107 -3.16 8.12 -5.22
CA PHE A 107 -3.63 9.45 -5.64
C PHE A 107 -5.12 9.41 -5.97
N ARG A 108 -5.58 8.42 -6.74
CA ARG A 108 -7.01 8.25 -7.05
C ARG A 108 -7.86 8.05 -5.80
N HIS A 109 -7.41 7.22 -4.86
CA HIS A 109 -8.14 6.95 -3.63
C HIS A 109 -8.19 8.18 -2.71
N ASN A 110 -7.06 8.87 -2.53
CA ASN A 110 -6.91 10.02 -1.64
C ASN A 110 -7.63 11.26 -2.18
N THR A 111 -7.78 11.37 -3.50
CA THR A 111 -8.47 12.50 -4.14
C THR A 111 -9.90 12.17 -4.55
N ARG A 112 -10.46 11.01 -4.17
CA ARG A 112 -11.75 10.52 -4.69
C ARG A 112 -12.90 11.53 -4.56
N GLU A 113 -12.95 12.28 -3.46
CA GLU A 113 -13.98 13.30 -3.16
C GLU A 113 -13.78 14.63 -3.90
N LYS A 114 -12.65 14.78 -4.60
CA LYS A 114 -12.29 16.02 -5.32
C LYS A 114 -12.83 16.01 -6.74
N SER A 115 -13.16 17.19 -7.23
CA SER A 115 -13.53 17.44 -8.63
C SER A 115 -12.37 17.12 -9.58
N ILE A 116 -12.69 16.95 -10.87
CA ILE A 116 -11.69 16.70 -11.91
C ILE A 116 -10.73 17.88 -12.03
N SER A 117 -11.23 19.11 -11.95
CA SER A 117 -10.42 20.34 -12.00
C SER A 117 -9.43 20.40 -10.85
N GLU A 118 -9.85 20.09 -9.63
CA GLU A 118 -8.94 20.02 -8.48
C GLU A 118 -7.88 18.93 -8.66
N LYS A 119 -8.27 17.74 -9.12
CA LYS A 119 -7.34 16.63 -9.42
C LYS A 119 -6.28 17.05 -10.44
N PHE A 120 -6.70 17.76 -11.48
CA PHE A 120 -5.81 18.27 -12.51
C PHE A 120 -4.80 19.29 -11.94
N ILE A 121 -5.29 20.27 -11.17
CA ILE A 121 -4.44 21.29 -10.56
C ILE A 121 -3.44 20.67 -9.58
N MET A 122 -3.87 19.72 -8.74
CA MET A 122 -2.97 19.00 -7.83
C MET A 122 -1.91 18.20 -8.58
N ALA A 123 -2.28 17.50 -9.66
CA ALA A 123 -1.32 16.75 -10.46
C ALA A 123 -0.27 17.66 -11.10
N LEU A 124 -0.66 18.86 -11.55
CA LEU A 124 0.27 19.85 -12.08
C LEU A 124 1.16 20.44 -10.98
N SER A 125 0.59 20.82 -9.84
CA SER A 125 1.35 21.45 -8.76
C SER A 125 2.38 20.49 -8.15
N GLU A 126 2.02 19.22 -7.96
CA GLU A 126 2.91 18.19 -7.44
C GLU A 126 4.09 17.86 -8.38
N ASN A 127 3.95 18.12 -9.68
CA ASN A 127 4.97 17.85 -10.69
C ASN A 127 5.71 19.10 -11.18
N SER A 128 5.31 20.29 -10.74
CA SER A 128 5.95 21.54 -11.14
C SER A 128 7.44 21.53 -10.78
N GLY A 129 8.29 21.85 -11.75
CA GLY A 129 9.76 21.84 -11.60
C GLY A 129 10.41 20.45 -11.55
N LYS A 130 9.64 19.36 -11.65
CA LYS A 130 10.19 17.99 -11.69
C LYS A 130 10.30 17.52 -13.13
N ASN A 131 11.52 17.21 -13.54
CA ASN A 131 11.80 16.58 -14.83
C ASN A 131 12.35 15.17 -14.58
N ILE A 132 11.83 14.18 -15.31
CA ILE A 132 12.33 12.81 -15.24
C ILE A 132 12.82 12.37 -16.61
N SER A 133 14.08 11.94 -16.67
CA SER A 133 14.64 11.38 -17.90
C SER A 133 14.06 9.99 -18.20
N TYR A 134 14.10 9.54 -19.46
CA TYR A 134 13.64 8.19 -19.81
C TYR A 134 14.46 7.08 -19.10
N SER A 135 15.77 7.29 -18.96
CA SER A 135 16.65 6.37 -18.24
C SER A 135 16.29 6.27 -16.76
N GLU A 136 15.94 7.38 -16.12
CA GLU A 136 15.45 7.40 -14.74
C GLU A 136 14.04 6.81 -14.61
N LEU A 137 13.16 7.12 -15.56
CA LEU A 137 11.79 6.59 -15.62
C LEU A 137 11.79 5.05 -15.66
N THR A 138 12.71 4.48 -16.42
CA THR A 138 12.82 3.03 -16.67
C THR A 138 13.87 2.31 -15.84
N LYS A 139 14.64 3.04 -15.01
CA LYS A 139 15.56 2.45 -14.06
C LYS A 139 14.77 1.53 -13.14
N ASP A 140 15.08 0.24 -13.18
CA ASP A 140 14.47 -0.71 -12.26
C ASP A 140 15.05 -0.49 -10.86
N PRO A 141 14.30 0.11 -9.91
CA PRO A 141 14.81 0.36 -8.56
C PRO A 141 15.06 -0.95 -7.80
N TYR A 142 14.62 -2.07 -8.39
CA TYR A 142 14.62 -3.40 -7.81
C TYR A 142 15.66 -4.33 -8.44
N LYS A 143 16.46 -3.87 -9.41
CA LYS A 143 17.40 -4.74 -10.13
C LYS A 143 18.40 -5.48 -9.23
N SER A 144 18.79 -4.88 -8.10
CA SER A 144 19.74 -5.45 -7.13
C SER A 144 19.08 -6.24 -6.00
N MET A 145 17.76 -6.20 -5.87
CA MET A 145 17.04 -6.88 -4.80
C MET A 145 16.66 -8.31 -5.21
N LYS A 146 16.87 -9.28 -4.32
CA LYS A 146 16.33 -10.65 -4.50
C LYS A 146 14.86 -10.65 -4.08
N PHE A 147 13.96 -11.11 -4.95
CA PHE A 147 12.52 -11.13 -4.69
C PHE A 147 12.02 -12.55 -4.51
N ASP A 148 11.12 -12.73 -3.54
CA ASP A 148 10.21 -13.87 -3.48
C ASP A 148 8.89 -13.44 -4.15
N LEU A 149 8.89 -13.35 -5.49
CA LEU A 149 7.65 -13.03 -6.23
C LEU A 149 6.70 -14.23 -6.18
N PRO A 150 5.39 -14.04 -5.98
CA PRO A 150 4.42 -15.08 -6.29
C PRO A 150 4.46 -15.37 -7.79
N ALA A 151 4.23 -16.63 -8.18
CA ALA A 151 4.51 -17.20 -9.50
C ALA A 151 3.94 -16.45 -10.73
N ASN A 152 3.06 -15.47 -10.53
CA ASN A 152 2.32 -14.77 -11.58
C ASN A 152 2.86 -13.36 -11.92
N PHE A 153 4.06 -12.98 -11.47
CA PHE A 153 4.68 -11.68 -11.80
C PHE A 153 5.81 -11.76 -12.85
N ASN A 154 6.16 -12.96 -13.31
CA ASN A 154 7.23 -13.21 -14.28
C ASN A 154 6.70 -13.82 -15.59
N ASN A 155 5.54 -13.37 -16.07
CA ASN A 155 5.25 -13.46 -17.50
C ASN A 155 5.22 -12.04 -18.00
#